data_AF-A0A9D3A9W5-F1
#
_entry.id   AF-A0A9D3A9W5-F1
#
_cell.length_a   1.000
_cell.length_b   1.000
_cell.length_c   1.000
_cell.angle_alpha   90.00
_cell.angle_beta   90.00
_cell.angle_gamma   90.00
#
_symmetry.space_group_name_H-M   'P 1'
#
loop_
_entity.id
_entity.type
_entity.pdbx_description
1 polymer ?
#
loop_
_entity_poly.entity_id
_entity_poly.type
_entity_poly.pdbx_seq_one_letter_code
_entity_poly.pdbx_strand_id
1 'polypeptide(L)'
;MAKQFQNAFFAAILAGVIIAPIFGFQILRVGAETTLASDWPMIGWGMAVVFVFQLLRPYLTRWLSGRQTRLTLPTINDKTRQAALLLIVALALVWPFFAGRAEIDIATLVLIYVMLGLGLNIVVGFAGLLDLGFVGFYAVG
;
A
#
# COMPACT_ATOMS: atom_id res chain seq x y z
N MET A 1 23.75 -20.59 1.44
CA MET A 1 22.35 -20.88 1.06
C MET A 1 21.47 -21.25 2.26
N ALA A 2 21.92 -22.10 3.20
CA ALA A 2 21.12 -22.47 4.38
C ALA A 2 20.61 -21.28 5.24
N LYS A 3 21.47 -20.31 5.58
CA LYS A 3 21.06 -19.09 6.32
C LYS A 3 20.05 -18.21 5.56
N GLN A 4 20.11 -18.22 4.23
CA GLN A 4 19.20 -17.46 3.36
C GLN A 4 17.79 -18.06 3.41
N PHE A 5 17.72 -19.38 3.34
CA PHE A 5 16.48 -20.13 3.42
C PHE A 5 15.83 -19.99 4.79
N GLN A 6 16.62 -20.06 5.87
CA GLN A 6 16.15 -19.82 7.23
C GLN A 6 15.59 -18.40 7.40
N ASN A 7 16.29 -17.37 6.90
CA ASN A 7 15.80 -16.00 6.99
C ASN A 7 14.52 -15.78 6.16
N ALA A 8 14.44 -16.35 4.96
CA ALA A 8 13.25 -16.28 4.12
C ALA A 8 12.04 -16.97 4.77
N PHE A 9 12.28 -18.12 5.42
CA PHE A 9 11.25 -18.86 6.13
C PHE A 9 10.74 -18.12 7.36
N PHE A 10 11.64 -17.58 8.20
CA PHE A 10 11.26 -16.80 9.38
C PHE A 10 10.46 -15.55 9.01
N ALA A 11 10.84 -14.82 7.97
CA ALA A 11 10.10 -13.63 7.57
C ALA A 11 8.80 -13.95 6.81
N ALA A 12 8.70 -15.09 6.12
CA ALA A 12 7.42 -15.58 5.58
C ALA A 12 6.44 -15.94 6.71
N ILE A 13 6.92 -16.59 7.78
CA ILE A 13 6.10 -16.87 8.98
C ILE A 13 5.69 -15.56 9.66
N LEU A 14 6.63 -14.64 9.89
CA LEU A 14 6.33 -13.36 10.51
C LEU A 14 5.30 -12.56 9.69
N ALA A 15 5.45 -12.54 8.37
CA ALA A 15 4.47 -11.93 7.47
C ALA A 15 3.12 -12.63 7.55
N GLY A 16 3.08 -13.96 7.60
CA GLY A 16 1.85 -14.73 7.80
C GLY A 16 1.13 -14.37 9.10
N VAL A 17 1.86 -14.21 10.21
CA VAL A 17 1.31 -13.79 11.51
C VAL A 17 0.71 -12.39 11.45
N ILE A 18 1.28 -11.48 10.65
CA ILE A 18 0.74 -10.12 10.48
C ILE A 18 -0.46 -10.12 9.50
N ILE A 19 -0.39 -10.91 8.43
CA ILE A 19 -1.43 -10.99 7.39
C ILE A 19 -2.68 -11.70 7.90
N ALA A 20 -2.53 -12.73 8.74
CA ALA A 20 -3.64 -13.54 9.26
C ALA A 20 -4.73 -12.73 10.00
N PRO A 21 -4.45 -11.83 10.94
CA PRO A 21 -5.50 -11.02 11.58
C PRO A 21 -6.11 -9.98 10.64
N ILE A 22 -5.36 -9.53 9.63
CA ILE A 22 -5.82 -8.48 8.70
C ILE A 22 -6.72 -9.07 7.60
N PHE A 23 -6.37 -10.25 7.07
CA PHE A 23 -7.01 -10.85 5.90
C PHE A 23 -7.66 -12.22 6.16
N GLY A 24 -7.42 -12.84 7.31
CA GLY A 24 -7.87 -14.21 7.61
C GLY A 24 -9.33 -14.32 8.02
N PHE A 25 -9.93 -13.23 8.46
CA PHE A 25 -11.33 -13.18 8.86
C PHE A 25 -12.04 -12.10 8.05
N GLN A 26 -12.55 -12.48 6.87
CA GLN A 26 -13.41 -11.60 6.09
C GLN A 26 -14.86 -11.83 6.53
N ILE A 27 -15.48 -10.80 7.08
CA ILE A 27 -16.91 -10.87 7.45
C ILE A 27 -17.71 -10.62 6.17
N LEU A 28 -18.08 -11.69 5.47
CA LEU A 28 -19.01 -11.61 4.37
C LEU A 28 -20.43 -11.49 4.93
N ARG A 29 -21.02 -10.29 4.80
CA ARG A 29 -22.39 -10.01 5.23
C ARG A 29 -23.34 -10.29 4.07
N VAL A 30 -23.97 -11.46 4.06
CA VAL A 30 -24.98 -11.84 3.06
C VAL A 30 -26.36 -11.81 3.73
N GLY A 31 -27.07 -10.68 3.61
CA GLY A 31 -28.40 -10.51 4.21
C GLY A 31 -28.39 -10.37 5.74
N ALA A 32 -29.25 -11.11 6.44
CA ALA A 32 -29.40 -11.07 7.90
C ALA A 32 -28.43 -12.00 8.66
N GLU A 33 -27.66 -12.83 7.95
CA GLU A 33 -26.69 -13.75 8.56
C GLU A 33 -25.26 -13.28 8.28
N THR A 34 -24.49 -13.12 9.35
CA THR A 34 -23.05 -12.82 9.28
C THR A 34 -22.28 -14.13 9.30
N THR A 35 -21.85 -14.60 8.13
CA THR A 35 -21.01 -15.81 8.03
C THR A 35 -19.54 -15.40 8.07
N LEU A 36 -18.77 -16.01 8.97
CA LEU A 36 -17.32 -15.87 8.97
C LEU A 36 -16.76 -16.72 7.82
N ALA A 37 -16.45 -16.07 6.69
CA ALA A 37 -15.68 -16.69 5.63
C ALA A 37 -14.19 -16.48 5.95
N SER A 38 -13.47 -17.58 6.15
CA SER A 38 -12.06 -17.53 6.50
C SER A 38 -11.21 -17.79 5.25
N ASP A 39 -10.62 -16.73 4.71
CA ASP A 39 -9.79 -16.77 3.49
C ASP A 39 -8.34 -17.19 3.78
N TRP A 40 -8.19 -18.36 4.39
CA TRP A 40 -6.91 -19.07 4.53
C TRP A 40 -6.06 -19.15 3.24
N PRO A 41 -6.63 -19.36 2.03
CA PRO A 41 -5.83 -19.35 0.81
C PRO A 41 -5.12 -18.02 0.54
N MET A 42 -5.71 -16.88 0.91
CA MET A 42 -5.11 -15.55 0.70
C MET A 42 -3.86 -15.37 1.57
N ILE A 43 -3.90 -15.85 2.82
CA ILE A 43 -2.74 -15.85 3.73
C ILE A 43 -1.63 -16.74 3.15
N GLY A 44 -1.99 -17.94 2.66
CA GLY A 44 -1.05 -18.86 2.04
C GLY A 44 -0.34 -18.26 0.82
N TRP A 45 -1.09 -17.58 -0.05
CA TRP A 45 -0.52 -16.84 -1.18
C TRP A 45 0.39 -15.69 -0.72
N GLY A 46 -0.02 -14.91 0.28
CA GLY A 46 0.80 -13.84 0.84
C GLY A 46 2.14 -14.35 1.40
N MET A 47 2.12 -15.45 2.16
CA MET A 47 3.33 -16.09 2.68
C MET A 47 4.22 -16.63 1.56
N ALA A 48 3.64 -17.25 0.53
CA ALA A 48 4.37 -17.76 -0.62
C ALA A 48 5.06 -16.62 -1.41
N VAL A 49 4.36 -15.51 -1.64
CA VAL A 49 4.91 -14.33 -2.31
C VAL A 49 6.08 -13.75 -1.51
N VAL A 50 5.92 -13.56 -0.20
CA VAL A 50 6.99 -13.04 0.67
C VAL A 50 8.18 -13.99 0.67
N PHE A 51 7.95 -15.30 0.79
CA PHE A 51 8.99 -16.31 0.77
C PHE A 51 9.78 -16.31 -0.54
N VAL A 52 9.09 -16.35 -1.69
CA VAL A 52 9.69 -16.34 -3.02
C VAL A 52 10.44 -15.03 -3.27
N PHE A 53 9.83 -13.90 -2.92
CA PHE A 53 10.46 -12.59 -3.06
C PHE A 53 11.74 -12.50 -2.22
N GLN A 54 11.71 -12.97 -0.97
CA GLN A 54 12.86 -12.90 -0.08
C GLN A 54 13.97 -13.90 -0.45
N LEU A 55 13.60 -15.03 -1.05
CA LEU A 55 14.53 -16.00 -1.63
C LEU A 55 15.22 -15.44 -2.89
N LEU A 56 14.49 -14.70 -3.73
CA LEU A 56 15.00 -14.09 -4.96
C LEU A 56 15.70 -12.75 -4.72
N ARG A 57 15.34 -12.00 -3.67
CA ARG A 57 15.94 -10.72 -3.27
C ARG A 57 17.49 -10.71 -3.35
N PRO A 58 18.25 -11.65 -2.77
CA PRO A 58 19.72 -11.67 -2.88
C PRO A 58 20.25 -11.86 -4.30
N TYR A 59 19.54 -12.60 -5.15
CA TYR A 59 19.94 -12.85 -6.53
C TYR A 59 19.63 -11.64 -7.39
N LEU A 60 18.45 -11.05 -7.18
CA LEU A 60 18.03 -9.79 -7.80
C LEU A 60 18.97 -8.66 -7.42
N THR A 61 19.31 -8.51 -6.13
CA THR A 61 20.24 -7.48 -5.68
C THR A 61 21.64 -7.74 -6.20
N ARG A 62 22.18 -8.97 -6.24
CA ARG A 62 23.50 -9.23 -6.85
C ARG A 62 23.52 -8.89 -8.35
N TRP A 63 22.45 -9.23 -9.07
CA TRP A 63 22.29 -8.88 -10.48
C TRP A 63 22.17 -7.37 -10.71
N LEU A 64 21.45 -6.66 -9.82
CA LEU A 64 21.30 -5.20 -9.84
C LEU A 64 22.54 -4.45 -9.31
N SER A 65 23.29 -5.03 -8.38
CA SER A 65 24.47 -4.41 -7.74
C SER A 65 25.68 -4.37 -8.66
N GLY A 66 25.74 -5.22 -9.69
CA GLY A 66 26.68 -5.07 -10.81
C GLY A 66 26.44 -3.78 -11.63
N ARG A 67 25.28 -3.14 -11.44
CA ARG A 67 24.89 -1.82 -11.98
C ARG A 67 24.75 -0.79 -10.85
N GLN A 68 25.75 -0.67 -9.97
CA GLN A 68 25.90 0.55 -9.16
C GLN A 68 26.29 1.75 -10.05
N THR A 69 25.41 2.11 -10.97
CA THR A 69 25.40 3.42 -11.59
C THR A 69 24.85 4.37 -10.54
N ARG A 70 25.68 5.35 -10.13
CA ARG A 70 25.23 6.55 -9.42
C ARG A 70 23.89 6.97 -10.03
N LEU A 71 22.82 7.00 -9.22
CA LEU A 71 21.50 7.49 -9.61
C LEU A 71 21.60 9.00 -9.85
N THR A 72 22.21 9.39 -10.97
CA THR A 72 21.94 10.68 -11.60
C THR A 72 20.52 10.55 -12.11
N LEU A 73 19.58 11.27 -11.52
CA LEU A 73 18.19 11.29 -11.96
C LEU A 73 18.20 11.62 -13.47
N PRO A 74 17.86 10.67 -14.36
CA PRO A 74 17.75 11.00 -15.77
C PRO A 74 16.64 12.05 -15.87
N THR A 75 16.89 13.15 -16.58
CA THR A 75 15.88 14.15 -16.88
C THR A 75 14.80 13.44 -17.69
N ILE A 76 13.71 13.05 -17.04
CA ILE A 76 12.58 12.38 -17.67
C ILE A 76 12.01 13.36 -18.68
N ASN A 77 12.01 12.96 -19.95
CA ASN A 77 11.43 13.74 -21.03
C ASN A 77 9.99 14.16 -20.68
N ASP A 78 9.63 15.42 -20.91
CA ASP A 78 8.32 15.97 -20.52
C ASP A 78 7.16 15.15 -21.11
N LYS A 79 7.33 14.60 -22.32
CA LYS A 79 6.35 13.71 -22.95
C LYS A 79 6.16 12.39 -22.19
N THR A 80 7.25 11.80 -21.71
CA THR A 80 7.21 10.57 -20.91
C THR A 80 6.61 10.83 -19.54
N ARG A 81 6.92 11.98 -18.93
CA ARG A 81 6.30 12.44 -17.68
C ARG A 81 4.79 12.63 -17.84
N GLN A 82 4.36 13.30 -18.91
CA GLN A 82 2.94 13.49 -19.22
C GLN A 82 2.22 12.18 -19.48
N ALA A 83 2.82 11.27 -20.26
CA ALA A 83 2.26 9.95 -20.49
C ALA A 83 2.13 9.14 -19.20
N ALA A 84 3.12 9.19 -18.31
CA ALA A 84 3.07 8.55 -17.01
C ALA A 84 1.96 9.14 -16.12
N LEU A 85 1.82 10.46 -16.07
CA LEU A 85 0.74 11.13 -15.33
C LEU A 85 -0.63 10.75 -15.87
N LEU A 86 -0.82 10.76 -17.19
CA LEU A 86 -2.07 10.34 -17.83
C LEU A 86 -2.39 8.88 -17.53
N LEU A 87 -1.40 8.01 -17.54
CA LEU A 87 -1.57 6.59 -17.20
C LEU A 87 -1.97 6.41 -15.73
N ILE A 88 -1.35 7.14 -14.80
CA ILE A 88 -1.73 7.12 -13.38
C ILE A 88 -3.18 7.59 -13.19
N VAL A 89 -3.57 8.70 -13.83
CA VAL A 89 -4.94 9.23 -13.75
C VAL A 89 -5.94 8.23 -14.36
N ALA A 90 -5.63 7.64 -15.52
CA ALA A 90 -6.49 6.66 -16.15
C ALA A 90 -6.68 5.41 -15.26
N LEU A 91 -5.59 4.90 -14.66
CA LEU A 91 -5.67 3.80 -13.71
C LEU A 91 -6.53 4.15 -12.48
N ALA A 92 -6.35 5.33 -11.91
CA ALA A 92 -7.13 5.79 -10.76
C ALA A 92 -8.63 5.90 -11.09
N LEU A 93 -8.98 6.33 -12.31
CA LEU A 93 -10.37 6.48 -12.75
C LEU A 93 -11.03 5.13 -13.05
N VAL A 94 -10.27 4.17 -13.55
CA VAL A 94 -10.74 2.82 -13.91
C VAL A 94 -10.81 1.91 -12.68
N TRP A 95 -9.95 2.12 -11.68
CA TRP A 95 -9.89 1.32 -10.46
C TRP A 95 -11.24 1.09 -9.72
N PRO A 96 -12.11 2.10 -9.49
CA PRO A 96 -13.37 1.88 -8.78
C PRO A 96 -14.34 0.93 -9.48
N PHE A 97 -14.19 0.69 -10.78
CA PHE A 97 -15.02 -0.28 -11.51
C PHE A 97 -14.64 -1.74 -11.24
N PHE A 98 -13.42 -1.97 -10.75
CA PHE A 98 -12.92 -3.29 -10.34
C PHE A 98 -12.94 -3.48 -8.82
N ALA A 99 -13.12 -2.40 -8.06
CA ALA A 99 -13.17 -2.42 -6.61
C ALA A 99 -14.57 -2.81 -6.10
N GLY A 100 -14.62 -3.60 -5.02
CA GLY A 100 -15.88 -3.93 -4.34
C GLY A 100 -16.40 -2.77 -3.49
N ARG A 101 -17.60 -2.96 -2.91
CA ARG A 101 -18.26 -1.92 -2.10
C ARG A 101 -17.44 -1.54 -0.86
N ALA A 102 -16.82 -2.52 -0.20
CA ALA A 102 -16.02 -2.27 0.99
C ALA A 102 -14.77 -1.44 0.67
N GLU A 103 -14.11 -1.73 -0.45
CA GLU A 103 -12.92 -1.02 -0.91
C GLU A 103 -13.26 0.42 -1.30
N ILE A 104 -14.41 0.63 -1.95
CA ILE A 104 -14.92 1.97 -2.30
C ILE A 104 -15.26 2.77 -1.05
N ASP A 105 -15.90 2.14 -0.06
CA ASP A 105 -16.29 2.79 1.20
C ASP A 105 -15.04 3.24 1.98
N ILE A 106 -14.04 2.37 2.11
CA ILE A 106 -12.76 2.71 2.75
C ILE A 106 -12.04 3.81 1.97
N ALA A 107 -11.97 3.72 0.64
CA ALA A 107 -11.34 4.74 -0.19
C ALA A 107 -12.03 6.10 -0.04
N THR A 108 -13.36 6.12 0.05
CA THR A 108 -14.15 7.34 0.26
C THR A 108 -13.89 7.93 1.63
N LEU A 109 -13.85 7.11 2.69
CA LEU A 109 -13.50 7.54 4.05
C LEU A 109 -12.11 8.18 4.10
N VAL A 110 -11.12 7.52 3.50
CA VAL A 110 -9.75 8.04 3.41
C VAL A 110 -9.73 9.36 2.63
N LEU A 111 -10.45 9.46 1.52
CA LEU A 111 -10.53 10.68 0.73
C LEU A 111 -11.14 11.85 1.51
N ILE A 112 -12.20 11.59 2.31
CA ILE A 112 -12.79 12.60 3.19
C ILE A 112 -11.75 13.08 4.22
N TYR A 113 -11.03 12.18 4.88
CA TYR A 113 -9.99 12.57 5.84
C TYR A 113 -8.84 13.34 5.19
N VAL A 114 -8.43 12.97 3.97
CA VAL A 114 -7.42 13.73 3.22
C VAL A 114 -7.94 15.11 2.84
N MET A 115 -9.19 15.24 2.41
CA MET A 115 -9.79 16.55 2.08
C MET A 115 -9.93 17.44 3.32
N LEU A 116 -10.35 16.89 4.46
CA LEU A 116 -10.36 17.61 5.74
C LEU A 116 -8.93 18.01 6.16
N GLY A 117 -8.00 17.06 6.00
CA GLY A 117 -6.54 17.19 5.97
C GLY A 117 -6.03 18.48 5.33
N LEU A 118 -6.24 18.51 4.02
CA LEU A 118 -5.80 19.61 3.17
C LEU A 118 -6.56 20.90 3.50
N GLY A 119 -7.87 20.82 3.77
CA GLY A 119 -8.70 21.98 4.10
C GLY A 119 -8.22 22.74 5.33
N LEU A 120 -7.95 22.04 6.44
CA LEU A 120 -7.45 22.69 7.67
C LEU A 120 -6.06 23.28 7.45
N ASN A 121 -5.16 22.56 6.77
CA ASN A 121 -3.80 23.03 6.53
C ASN A 121 -3.77 24.27 5.62
N ILE A 122 -4.66 24.33 4.62
CA ILE A 122 -4.78 25.47 3.71
C ILE A 122 -5.37 26.69 4.44
N VAL A 123 -6.50 26.54 5.13
CA VAL A 123 -7.19 27.68 5.80
C VAL A 123 -6.33 28.26 6.93
N VAL A 124 -5.74 27.41 7.76
CA VAL A 124 -4.90 27.86 8.89
C VAL A 124 -3.53 28.34 8.39
N GLY A 125 -3.03 27.77 7.29
CA GLY A 125 -1.84 28.26 6.58
C GLY A 125 -2.01 29.68 6.05
N PHE A 126 -3.19 30.01 5.49
CA PHE A 126 -3.53 31.39 5.11
C PHE A 126 -3.61 32.35 6.30
N ALA A 127 -3.99 31.85 7.49
CA ALA A 127 -4.01 32.62 8.73
C ALA A 127 -2.62 32.77 9.40
N GLY A 128 -1.55 32.21 8.81
CA GLY A 128 -0.19 32.27 9.36
C GLY A 128 0.06 31.33 10.54
N LEU A 129 -0.87 30.41 10.82
CA LEU A 129 -0.85 29.49 11.96
C LEU A 129 -0.56 28.04 11.52
N LEU A 130 0.31 27.86 10.52
CA LEU A 130 0.66 26.56 9.92
C LEU A 130 0.95 25.46 10.97
N ASP A 131 1.56 25.84 12.09
CA ASP A 131 1.90 24.97 13.22
C ASP A 131 0.66 24.40 13.95
N LEU A 132 -0.43 25.17 14.00
CA LEU A 132 -1.69 24.77 14.64
C LEU A 132 -2.46 23.75 13.78
N GLY A 133 -2.34 23.83 12.46
CA GLY A 133 -2.85 22.80 11.54
C GLY A 133 -2.18 21.44 11.79
N PHE A 134 -0.87 21.44 12.03
CA PHE A 134 -0.12 20.23 12.39
C PHE A 134 -0.58 19.63 13.73
N VAL A 135 -0.72 20.45 14.78
CA VAL A 135 -1.24 19.98 16.08
C VAL A 135 -2.68 19.46 15.98
N GLY A 136 -3.52 20.10 15.16
CA GLY A 136 -4.89 19.66 14.90
C GLY A 136 -4.96 18.25 14.29
N PHE A 137 -4.10 17.95 13.32
CA PHE A 137 -4.03 16.59 12.74
C PHE A 137 -3.45 15.56 13.70
N TYR A 138 -2.45 15.94 14.49
CA TYR A 138 -1.89 15.07 15.51
C TYR A 138 -2.94 14.65 16.56
N ALA A 139 -3.89 15.55 16.88
CA ALA A 139 -4.96 15.26 17.83
C ALA A 139 -6.11 14.41 17.24
N VAL A 140 -6.37 14.53 15.94
CA VAL A 140 -7.48 13.81 15.27
C VAL A 140 -7.11 12.36 14.95
N GLY A 141 -5.86 12.09 14.55
CA GLY A 141 -5.37 10.73 14.28
C GLY A 141 -5.82 10.18 12.93
#